data_AF-A0A8D0X3H5-F1
#
_entry.id   AF-A0A8D0X3H5-F1
#
_cell.length_a   1.000
_cell.length_b   1.000
_cell.length_c   1.000
_cell.angle_alpha   90.00
_cell.angle_beta   90.00
_cell.angle_gamma   90.00
#
_symmetry.space_group_name_H-M   'P 1'
#
loop_
_entity.id
_entity.type
_entity.pdbx_description
1 polymer ?
#
loop_
_entity_poly.entity_id
_entity_poly.type
_entity_poly.pdbx_seq_one_letter_code
_entity_poly.pdbx_strand_id
1 'polypeptide(L)'
;MMRTPRFIFNPNQEPLGLPLQAWGAWRLGLPYEYKIVIAGNHELTFDQEFMADLIKQDFYYFPSVSKLKPENYENVQSLLTNCIYLQDSEVTVRGFRVYGSPW
;
A
#
# COMPACT_ATOMS: atom_id res chain seq x y z
N MET A 1 -22.02 -12.41 -8.92
CA MET A 1 -20.61 -12.36 -9.39
C MET A 1 -20.09 -10.96 -9.10
N MET A 2 -19.64 -10.70 -7.87
CA MET A 2 -19.10 -9.39 -7.48
C MET A 2 -17.76 -9.22 -8.16
N ARG A 3 -17.66 -8.24 -9.07
CA ARG A 3 -16.38 -7.77 -9.58
C ARG A 3 -15.73 -6.99 -8.45
N THR A 4 -14.71 -7.57 -7.82
CA THR A 4 -13.81 -6.84 -6.93
C THR A 4 -13.20 -5.67 -7.72
N PRO A 5 -13.25 -4.43 -7.21
CA PRO A 5 -12.62 -3.33 -7.91
C PRO A 5 -11.10 -3.51 -7.86
N ARG A 6 -10.45 -3.42 -9.01
CA ARG A 6 -8.99 -3.42 -9.12
C ARG A 6 -8.51 -2.02 -8.78
N PHE A 7 -7.87 -1.86 -7.63
CA PHE A 7 -7.24 -0.59 -7.26
C PHE A 7 -5.76 -0.64 -7.62
N ILE A 8 -5.26 0.48 -8.14
CA ILE A 8 -3.87 0.69 -8.49
C ILE A 8 -3.46 1.88 -7.64
N PHE A 9 -2.41 1.73 -6.85
CA PHE A 9 -1.86 2.85 -6.10
C PHE A 9 -1.52 4.01 -7.03
N ASN A 10 -2.20 5.12 -6.82
CA ASN A 10 -1.89 6.41 -7.38
C ASN A 10 -1.47 7.26 -6.18
N PRO A 11 -0.38 8.03 -6.21
CA PRO A 11 -0.07 8.99 -5.14
C PRO A 11 -1.18 10.04 -4.94
N ASN A 12 -2.19 10.09 -5.82
CA ASN A 12 -3.43 10.84 -5.67
C ASN A 12 -4.68 9.98 -5.32
N GLN A 13 -4.58 8.64 -5.26
CA GLN A 13 -5.65 7.71 -4.86
C GLN A 13 -5.11 6.45 -4.14
N GLU A 14 -5.61 6.24 -2.93
CA GLU A 14 -5.22 5.19 -1.95
C GLU A 14 -5.67 3.76 -2.33
N PRO A 15 -5.24 2.71 -1.58
CA PRO A 15 -5.51 1.28 -1.85
C PRO A 15 -6.98 0.89 -2.06
N LEU A 16 -7.90 1.77 -1.66
CA LEU A 16 -9.35 1.58 -1.72
C LEU A 16 -10.05 2.53 -2.71
N GLY A 17 -9.29 3.26 -3.54
CA GLY A 17 -9.80 4.28 -4.45
C GLY A 17 -10.36 5.52 -3.75
N LEU A 18 -10.00 5.72 -2.48
CA LEU A 18 -10.38 6.89 -1.68
C LEU A 18 -9.26 7.94 -1.70
N PRO A 19 -9.56 9.24 -1.47
CA PRO A 19 -8.52 10.24 -1.21
C PRO A 19 -7.71 9.88 0.05
N LEU A 20 -6.40 10.18 0.08
CA LEU A 20 -5.48 9.98 1.23
C LEU A 20 -6.09 10.42 2.57
N GLN A 21 -6.84 11.52 2.53
CA GLN A 21 -7.52 12.09 3.69
C GLN A 21 -8.66 11.21 4.23
N ALA A 22 -9.41 10.54 3.35
CA ALA A 22 -10.54 9.68 3.74
C ALA A 22 -10.07 8.35 4.32
N TRP A 23 -9.00 7.76 3.80
CA TRP A 23 -8.38 6.56 4.39
C TRP A 23 -7.78 6.86 5.77
N GLY A 24 -7.05 7.98 5.88
CA GLY A 24 -6.53 8.47 7.15
C GLY A 24 -7.63 8.69 8.18
N ALA A 25 -8.72 9.36 7.82
CA ALA A 25 -9.86 9.61 8.69
C ALA A 25 -10.56 8.31 9.14
N TRP A 26 -10.81 7.38 8.21
CA TRP A 26 -11.40 6.08 8.54
C TRP A 26 -10.54 5.30 9.53
N ARG A 27 -9.24 5.22 9.28
CA ARG A 27 -8.30 4.51 10.13
C ARG A 27 -8.16 5.14 11.51
N LEU A 28 -8.19 6.48 11.60
CA LEU A 28 -8.20 7.20 12.88
C LEU A 28 -9.49 6.96 13.66
N GLY A 29 -10.62 6.76 13.00
CA GLY A 29 -11.92 6.50 13.63
C GLY A 29 -12.09 5.09 14.23
N LEU A 30 -11.20 4.14 13.92
CA LEU A 30 -11.29 2.78 14.45
C LEU A 30 -10.78 2.71 15.91
N PRO A 31 -11.54 2.10 16.84
CA PRO A 31 -11.22 2.07 18.28
C PRO A 31 -10.16 1.02 18.66
N TYR A 32 -9.30 0.62 17.72
CA TYR A 32 -8.26 -0.37 17.95
C TYR A 32 -6.95 0.32 18.32
N GLU A 33 -6.32 -0.16 19.39
CA GLU A 33 -5.02 0.34 19.88
C GLU A 33 -3.88 0.04 18.90
N TYR A 34 -3.89 -1.17 18.32
CA TYR A 34 -2.90 -1.59 17.33
C TYR A 34 -3.59 -1.93 16.01
N LYS A 35 -3.04 -1.40 14.92
CA LYS A 35 -3.50 -1.62 13.55
C LYS A 35 -2.32 -2.19 12.78
N ILE A 36 -2.36 -3.47 12.47
CA ILE A 36 -1.31 -4.14 11.69
C ILE A 36 -1.81 -4.25 10.25
N VAL A 37 -0.97 -3.87 9.28
CA VAL A 37 -1.30 -3.87 7.86
C VAL A 37 -0.19 -4.55 7.06
N ILE A 38 -0.60 -5.22 5.99
CA ILE A 38 0.26 -5.81 4.97
C ILE A 38 -0.22 -5.31 3.62
N ALA A 39 0.70 -5.18 2.67
CA ALA A 39 0.35 -4.88 1.29
C ALA A 39 -0.26 -6.13 0.61
N GLY A 40 -1.10 -5.90 -0.40
CA GLY A 40 -1.54 -6.93 -1.33
C GLY A 40 -1.04 -6.66 -2.74
N ASN A 41 -1.46 -7.50 -3.68
CA ASN A 41 -1.12 -7.39 -5.10
C ASN A 41 -1.60 -6.09 -5.80
N HIS A 42 -2.45 -5.30 -5.14
CA HIS A 42 -2.96 -4.02 -5.64
C HIS A 42 -2.07 -2.83 -5.22
N GLU A 43 -1.17 -3.04 -4.25
CA GLU A 43 -0.27 -2.04 -3.67
C GLU A 43 1.03 -1.96 -4.47
N LEU A 44 0.96 -1.84 -5.80
CA LEU A 44 2.13 -1.95 -6.69
C LEU A 44 3.29 -1.02 -6.31
N THR A 45 2.99 0.18 -5.78
CA THR A 45 4.00 1.16 -5.36
C THR A 45 4.80 0.74 -4.12
N PHE A 46 4.37 -0.30 -3.40
CA PHE A 46 5.10 -0.86 -2.25
C PHE A 46 6.20 -1.85 -2.70
N ASP A 47 6.14 -2.34 -3.94
CA ASP A 47 7.17 -3.16 -4.54
C ASP A 47 8.06 -2.30 -5.46
N GLN A 48 9.21 -1.87 -4.92
CA GLN A 48 10.14 -1.01 -5.63
C GLN A 48 10.79 -1.70 -6.83
N GLU A 49 11.04 -3.01 -6.74
CA GLU A 49 11.64 -3.79 -7.82
C GLU A 49 10.66 -3.93 -8.98
N PHE A 50 9.40 -4.30 -8.67
CA PHE A 50 8.34 -4.37 -9.67
C PHE A 50 8.09 -3.02 -10.34
N MET A 51 8.06 -1.92 -9.57
CA MET A 51 7.92 -0.56 -10.13
C MET A 51 9.09 -0.17 -11.03
N ALA A 52 10.32 -0.49 -10.64
CA ALA A 52 11.50 -0.21 -11.45
C ALA A 52 11.47 -0.99 -12.77
N ASP A 53 11.02 -2.24 -12.76
CA ASP A 53 10.89 -3.05 -13.97
C ASP A 53 9.72 -2.62 -14.85
N LEU A 54 8.60 -2.21 -14.24
CA LEU A 54 7.43 -1.68 -14.96
C LEU A 54 7.77 -0.39 -15.73
N ILE A 55 8.58 0.50 -15.14
CA ILE A 55 9.05 1.73 -15.80
C ILE A 55 10.01 1.41 -16.96
N LYS A 56 10.91 0.43 -16.80
CA LYS A 56 11.87 0.05 -17.86
C LYS A 56 11.21 -0.56 -19.09
N GLN A 57 10.11 -1.30 -18.92
CA GLN A 57 9.50 -2.05 -20.01
C GLN A 57 8.47 -1.24 -20.82
N ASP A 58 8.33 0.07 -20.58
CA ASP A 58 7.39 0.96 -21.29
C ASP A 58 5.94 0.40 -21.29
N PHE A 59 5.56 -0.23 -20.18
CA PHE A 59 4.30 -0.96 -20.04
C PHE A 59 3.11 0.01 -19.96
N TYR A 60 2.39 0.18 -21.08
CA TYR A 60 1.11 0.89 -21.19
C TYR A 60 -0.05 0.22 -20.43
N TYR A 61 0.19 -0.90 -19.75
CA TYR A 61 -0.85 -1.70 -19.10
C TYR A 61 -1.51 -0.96 -17.93
N PHE A 62 -0.76 -0.08 -17.27
CA PHE A 62 -1.24 0.76 -16.18
C PHE A 62 -0.86 2.23 -16.42
N PRO A 63 -1.63 2.98 -17.22
CA PRO A 63 -1.29 4.34 -17.65
C PRO A 63 -1.17 5.36 -16.51
N SER A 64 -1.71 5.03 -15.32
CA SER A 64 -1.55 5.85 -14.11
C SER A 64 -0.23 5.60 -13.38
N VAL A 65 0.34 4.39 -13.49
CA VAL A 65 1.59 3.97 -12.81
C VAL A 65 2.80 4.34 -13.66
N SER A 66 2.69 4.20 -14.98
CA SER A 66 3.77 4.54 -15.92
C SER A 66 4.15 6.03 -15.93
N LYS A 67 3.31 6.89 -15.35
CA LYS A 67 3.59 8.34 -15.19
C LYS A 67 4.28 8.69 -13.87
N LEU A 68 4.47 7.73 -12.98
CA LEU A 68 5.06 7.97 -11.67
C LEU A 68 6.58 8.04 -11.77
N LYS A 69 7.17 9.07 -11.14
CA LYS A 69 8.61 9.12 -10.93
C LYS A 69 8.95 8.36 -9.65
N PRO A 70 10.18 7.83 -9.49
CA PRO A 70 10.65 7.19 -8.26
C PRO A 70 10.35 8.01 -7.00
N GLU A 71 10.58 9.32 -7.07
CA GLU A 71 10.29 10.29 -6.01
C GLU A 71 8.83 10.26 -5.51
N ASN A 72 7.88 9.83 -6.35
CA ASN A 72 6.47 9.74 -5.99
C ASN A 72 6.15 8.52 -5.13
N TYR A 73 6.99 7.48 -5.13
CA TYR A 73 6.67 6.22 -4.45
C TYR A 73 7.80 5.65 -3.56
N GLU A 74 8.98 6.26 -3.51
CA GLU A 74 10.09 5.83 -2.63
C GLU A 74 9.69 5.73 -1.15
N ASN A 75 8.76 6.56 -0.68
CA ASN A 75 8.38 6.65 0.74
C ASN A 75 6.91 6.29 1.02
N VAL A 76 6.23 5.50 0.18
CA VAL A 76 4.81 5.16 0.38
C VAL A 76 4.53 4.50 1.73
N GLN A 77 5.46 3.70 2.25
CA GLN A 77 5.32 3.08 3.56
C GLN A 77 5.20 4.12 4.69
N SER A 78 5.85 5.28 4.54
CA SER A 78 5.77 6.37 5.53
C SER A 78 4.39 7.03 5.60
N LEU A 79 3.54 6.85 4.58
CA LEU A 79 2.15 7.33 4.59
C LEU A 79 1.28 6.52 5.54
N LEU A 80 1.68 5.29 5.88
CA LEU A 80 1.01 4.39 6.82
C LEU A 80 1.30 4.78 8.29
N THR A 81 1.05 6.04 8.64
CA THR A 81 1.13 6.55 10.03
C THR A 81 0.12 5.84 10.93
N ASN A 82 0.26 5.82 12.27
CA ASN A 82 -0.62 5.12 13.25
C ASN A 82 -1.10 3.70 12.86
N CYS A 83 -0.26 2.95 12.15
CA CYS A 83 -0.37 1.51 11.99
C CYS A 83 1.03 0.91 11.87
N ILE A 84 1.14 -0.38 12.09
CA ILE A 84 2.37 -1.15 11.95
C ILE A 84 2.28 -1.85 10.60
N TYR A 85 3.08 -1.40 9.64
CA TYR A 85 3.20 -2.07 8.35
C TYR A 85 4.20 -3.21 8.46
N LEU A 86 3.82 -4.40 7.96
CA LEU A 86 4.69 -5.57 7.89
C LEU A 86 4.92 -5.96 6.43
N GLN A 87 6.18 -6.15 6.09
CA GLN A 87 6.64 -6.70 4.83
C GLN A 87 7.87 -7.57 5.14
N ASP A 88 7.72 -8.88 4.95
CA ASP A 88 8.68 -9.91 5.35
C ASP A 88 9.29 -9.69 6.74
N SER A 89 8.42 -9.29 7.67
CA SER A 89 8.80 -8.88 9.01
C SER A 89 7.75 -9.26 10.04
N GLU A 90 8.15 -9.27 11.30
CA GLU A 90 7.28 -9.55 12.43
C GLU A 90 7.22 -8.39 13.42
N VAL A 91 6.11 -8.35 14.18
CA VAL A 91 5.95 -7.50 15.35
C VAL A 91 5.40 -8.31 16.50
N THR A 92 5.83 -7.97 17.72
CA THR A 92 5.22 -8.49 18.94
C THR A 92 4.30 -7.43 19.55
N VAL A 93 3.01 -7.75 19.68
CA VAL A 93 1.99 -6.86 20.25
C VAL A 93 1.24 -7.60 21.34
N ARG A 94 1.22 -7.04 22.57
CA ARG A 94 0.56 -7.65 23.74
C ARG A 94 0.92 -9.13 23.97
N GLY A 95 2.17 -9.51 23.66
CA GLY A 95 2.68 -10.88 23.79
C GLY A 95 2.39 -11.80 22.60
N PHE A 96 1.64 -11.34 21.59
CA PHE A 96 1.41 -12.08 20.34
C PHE A 96 2.45 -11.69 19.30
N ARG A 97 3.08 -12.70 18.68
CA ARG A 97 3.96 -12.52 17.52
C ARG A 97 3.13 -12.60 16.24
N VAL A 98 3.21 -11.56 15.42
CA VAL A 98 2.49 -11.44 14.15
C VAL A 98 3.53 -11.23 13.06
N TYR A 99 3.57 -12.15 12.09
CA TYR A 99 4.40 -12.04 10.89
C TYR A 99 3.52 -11.68 9.68
N GLY A 100 4.00 -10.79 8.83
CA GLY A 100 3.29 -10.34 7.63
C GLY A 100 4.21 -10.31 6.41
N SER A 101 3.68 -10.78 5.28
CA SER A 101 4.41 -10.82 4.01
C SER A 101 3.44 -10.65 2.83
N PRO A 102 3.72 -9.71 1.90
CA PRO A 102 2.90 -9.45 0.72
C PRO A 102 3.31 -10.38 -0.43
N TRP A 103 2.48 -11.39 -0.74
CA TRP A 103 2.66 -12.29 -1.89
C TRP A 103 1.58 -12.07 -2.95
#